data_AF-A0A2M6Y0P8-F1
#
_entry.id   AF-A0A2M6Y0P8-F1
#
_cell.length_a   1.000
_cell.length_b   1.000
_cell.length_c   1.000
_cell.angle_alpha   90.00
_cell.angle_beta   90.00
_cell.angle_gamma   90.00
#
_symmetry.space_group_name_H-M   'P 1'
#
loop_
_entity.id
_entity.type
_entity.pdbx_description
1 polymer ?
#
loop_
_entity_poly.entity_id
_entity_poly.type
_entity_poly.pdbx_seq_one_letter_code
_entity_poly.pdbx_strand_id
1 'polypeptide(L)'
;DLKNVQNRSIDGNIKKDFQIKNIYPLRNQLEENSNLFNLKYLLAILNSRFAYKFLDSVRRSQIGFYPDDLKKLPIKKISKSEQKLFISLVDKILAITNPPTSPFEGDYLENPVKQAKVKEYERQIDELVYKLYDLTDDEIKIVENF
;
A
#
# COMPACT_ATOMS: atom_id res chain seq x y z
N ASP A 1 -11.96 9.31 -10.55
CA ASP A 1 -11.58 10.38 -9.60
C ASP A 1 -12.85 10.90 -8.93
N LEU A 2 -12.82 11.15 -7.61
CA LEU A 2 -13.96 11.58 -6.79
C LEU A 2 -13.85 13.05 -6.33
N LYS A 3 -12.81 13.80 -6.74
CA LYS A 3 -12.47 15.15 -6.28
C LYS A 3 -13.65 16.13 -6.14
N ASN A 4 -14.61 16.09 -7.06
CA ASN A 4 -15.75 17.01 -7.06
C ASN A 4 -17.10 16.34 -6.75
N VAL A 5 -17.10 15.08 -6.35
CA VAL A 5 -18.35 14.34 -6.08
C VAL A 5 -18.94 14.81 -4.76
N GLN A 6 -20.13 15.41 -4.78
CA GLN A 6 -20.90 15.76 -3.58
C GLN A 6 -22.03 14.76 -3.38
N ASN A 7 -22.09 14.12 -2.22
CA ASN A 7 -23.07 13.07 -1.96
C ASN A 7 -23.42 13.05 -0.46
N ARG A 8 -24.73 13.08 -0.15
CA ARG A 8 -25.20 13.15 1.25
C ARG A 8 -24.73 11.95 2.10
N SER A 9 -24.60 10.77 1.51
CA SER A 9 -24.10 9.59 2.20
C SER A 9 -22.60 9.70 2.50
N ILE A 10 -21.82 10.27 1.58
CA ILE A 10 -20.39 10.55 1.82
C ILE A 10 -20.25 11.59 2.94
N ASP A 11 -21.00 12.68 2.84
CA ASP A 11 -21.00 13.76 3.83
C ASP A 11 -21.41 13.24 5.21
N GLY A 12 -22.47 12.42 5.28
CA GLY A 12 -22.95 11.82 6.52
C GLY A 12 -21.92 10.90 7.18
N ASN A 13 -21.24 10.06 6.40
CA ASN A 13 -20.19 9.19 6.92
C ASN A 13 -18.96 9.99 7.40
N ILE A 14 -18.49 10.98 6.65
CA ILE A 14 -17.35 11.83 7.08
C ILE A 14 -17.68 12.54 8.39
N LYS A 15 -18.87 13.13 8.53
CA LYS A 15 -19.29 13.78 9.78
C LYS A 15 -19.29 12.81 10.95
N LYS A 16 -19.76 11.57 10.74
CA LYS A 16 -19.80 10.53 11.77
C LYS A 16 -18.40 10.08 12.17
N ASP A 17 -17.56 9.72 11.22
CA ASP A 17 -16.25 9.11 11.47
C ASP A 17 -15.26 10.10 12.09
N PHE A 18 -15.33 11.36 11.69
CA PHE A 18 -14.43 12.41 12.17
C PHE A 18 -15.07 13.35 13.21
N GLN A 19 -16.34 13.15 13.54
CA GLN A 19 -17.10 13.95 14.52
C GLN A 19 -17.07 15.46 14.23
N ILE A 20 -17.16 15.84 12.95
CA ILE A 20 -17.11 17.24 12.48
C ILE A 20 -18.46 17.71 11.92
N LYS A 21 -18.71 19.03 11.95
CA LYS A 21 -19.92 19.65 11.36
C LYS A 21 -19.70 20.12 9.92
N ASN A 22 -18.57 20.77 9.63
CA ASN A 22 -18.21 21.24 8.30
C ASN A 22 -17.15 20.33 7.69
N ILE A 23 -17.49 19.62 6.61
CA ILE A 23 -16.64 18.59 6.00
C ILE A 23 -15.62 19.14 5.00
N TYR A 24 -15.87 20.32 4.42
CA TYR A 24 -15.09 20.81 3.28
C TYR A 24 -13.60 21.04 3.62
N PRO A 25 -13.25 21.65 4.78
CA PRO A 25 -11.85 21.80 5.15
C PRO A 25 -11.12 20.46 5.27
N LEU A 26 -11.74 19.48 5.94
CA LEU A 26 -11.14 18.15 6.10
C LEU A 26 -11.01 17.42 4.76
N ARG A 27 -12.04 17.47 3.92
CA ARG A 27 -12.01 16.82 2.61
C ARG A 27 -10.90 17.37 1.73
N ASN A 28 -10.76 18.69 1.64
CA ASN A 28 -9.70 19.32 0.86
C ASN A 28 -8.32 18.88 1.36
N GLN A 29 -8.12 18.84 2.68
CA GLN A 29 -6.89 18.34 3.29
C GLN A 29 -6.63 16.86 2.94
N LEU A 30 -7.65 16.00 2.96
CA LEU A 30 -7.51 14.58 2.59
C LEU A 30 -7.15 14.42 1.11
N GLU A 31 -7.71 15.24 0.23
CA GLU A 31 -7.37 15.25 -1.20
C GLU A 31 -5.93 15.73 -1.44
N GLU A 32 -5.51 16.80 -0.77
CA GLU A 32 -4.12 17.28 -0.78
C GLU A 32 -3.15 16.19 -0.29
N ASN A 33 -3.48 15.51 0.81
CA ASN A 33 -2.70 14.40 1.33
C ASN A 33 -2.61 13.24 0.34
N SER A 34 -3.72 12.87 -0.30
CA SER A 34 -3.75 11.81 -1.32
C SER A 34 -2.81 12.13 -2.49
N ASN A 35 -2.77 13.38 -2.93
CA ASN A 35 -1.89 13.83 -4.00
C ASN A 35 -0.40 13.70 -3.68
N LEU A 36 -0.01 13.52 -2.40
CA LEU A 36 1.38 13.26 -2.02
C LEU A 36 1.86 11.87 -2.45
N PHE A 37 0.96 10.90 -2.64
CA PHE A 37 1.31 9.50 -2.87
C PHE A 37 0.92 9.03 -4.26
N ASN A 38 1.73 8.12 -4.84
CA ASN A 38 1.34 7.36 -6.00
C ASN A 38 0.67 6.05 -5.55
N LEU A 39 -0.37 5.60 -6.23
CA LEU A 39 -1.06 4.35 -5.90
C LEU A 39 -0.14 3.14 -5.92
N LYS A 40 0.82 3.07 -6.85
CA LYS A 40 1.80 1.99 -6.94
C LYS A 40 2.84 2.05 -5.82
N TYR A 41 3.16 3.24 -5.32
CA TYR A 41 3.99 3.38 -4.12
C TYR A 41 3.27 2.85 -2.88
N LEU A 42 2.00 3.20 -2.70
CA LEU A 42 1.18 2.64 -1.63
C LEU A 42 1.05 1.13 -1.75
N LEU A 43 0.86 0.62 -2.97
CA LEU A 43 0.79 -0.82 -3.25
C LEU A 43 2.09 -1.54 -2.86
N ALA A 44 3.26 -0.95 -3.16
CA ALA A 44 4.55 -1.51 -2.78
C ALA A 44 4.68 -1.63 -1.25
N ILE A 45 4.34 -0.58 -0.49
CA ILE A 45 4.39 -0.62 0.97
C ILE A 45 3.42 -1.68 1.51
N LEU A 46 2.16 -1.66 1.06
CA LEU A 46 1.13 -2.58 1.55
C LEU A 46 1.45 -4.05 1.32
N ASN A 47 2.19 -4.38 0.27
CA ASN A 47 2.61 -5.76 -0.04
C ASN A 47 3.98 -6.14 0.54
N SER A 48 4.60 -5.25 1.32
CA SER A 48 5.89 -5.57 1.96
C SER A 48 5.73 -6.42 3.21
N ARG A 49 6.78 -7.17 3.56
CA ARG A 49 6.88 -7.93 4.80
C ARG A 49 6.76 -7.04 6.04
N PHE A 50 7.30 -5.82 5.97
CA PHE A 50 7.15 -4.82 7.03
C PHE A 50 5.67 -4.52 7.29
N ALA A 51 4.89 -4.20 6.25
CA ALA A 51 3.47 -3.89 6.42
C ALA A 51 2.70 -5.11 6.93
N TYR A 52 3.00 -6.30 6.44
CA TYR A 52 2.42 -7.55 6.94
C TYR A 52 2.63 -7.71 8.45
N LYS A 53 3.89 -7.63 8.91
CA LYS A 53 4.23 -7.78 10.34
C LYS A 53 3.70 -6.65 11.21
N PHE A 54 3.76 -5.41 10.73
CA PHE A 54 3.20 -4.28 11.45
C PHE A 54 1.69 -4.48 11.65
N LEU A 55 0.95 -4.81 10.59
CA LEU A 55 -0.48 -5.03 10.65
C LEU A 55 -0.83 -6.23 11.53
N ASP A 56 -0.07 -7.32 11.45
CA ASP A 56 -0.22 -8.49 12.33
C ASP A 56 -0.09 -8.11 13.81
N SER A 57 0.80 -7.18 14.14
CA SER A 57 1.02 -6.73 15.53
C SER A 57 -0.09 -5.79 16.06
N VAL A 58 -0.78 -5.06 15.18
CA VAL A 58 -1.82 -4.08 15.58
C VAL A 58 -3.25 -4.55 15.34
N ARG A 59 -3.45 -5.69 14.67
CA ARG A 59 -4.78 -6.22 14.36
C ARG A 59 -5.52 -6.55 15.65
N ARG A 60 -6.81 -6.24 15.66
CA ARG A 60 -7.68 -6.51 16.82
C ARG A 60 -8.28 -7.90 16.84
N SER A 61 -8.21 -8.63 15.72
CA SER A 61 -8.86 -9.92 15.54
C SER A 61 -8.00 -10.83 14.67
N GLN A 62 -8.11 -12.13 14.90
CA GLN A 62 -7.51 -13.17 14.07
C GLN A 62 -8.26 -13.40 12.75
N ILE A 63 -9.48 -12.84 12.62
CA ILE A 63 -10.37 -13.12 11.48
C ILE A 63 -10.15 -12.14 10.31
N GLY A 64 -9.59 -10.95 10.57
CA GLY A 64 -9.32 -9.99 9.50
C GLY A 64 -8.89 -8.60 9.99
N PHE A 65 -8.60 -7.73 9.03
CA PHE A 65 -8.20 -6.34 9.28
C PHE A 65 -9.40 -5.40 9.18
N TYR A 66 -9.59 -4.58 10.21
CA TYR A 66 -10.55 -3.49 10.17
C TYR A 66 -9.90 -2.24 9.56
N PRO A 67 -10.68 -1.34 8.93
CA PRO A 67 -10.15 -0.06 8.44
C PRO A 67 -9.35 0.71 9.48
N ASP A 68 -9.75 0.65 10.76
CA ASP A 68 -9.04 1.33 11.85
C ASP A 68 -7.69 0.69 12.21
N ASP A 69 -7.49 -0.59 11.89
CA ASP A 69 -6.18 -1.23 12.02
C ASP A 69 -5.26 -0.80 10.87
N LEU A 70 -5.81 -0.75 9.65
CA LEU A 70 -5.07 -0.31 8.46
C LEU A 70 -4.60 1.15 8.58
N LYS A 71 -5.44 2.03 9.17
CA LYS A 71 -5.10 3.44 9.45
C LYS A 71 -3.87 3.61 10.35
N LYS A 72 -3.45 2.59 11.10
CA LYS A 72 -2.28 2.64 11.98
C LYS A 72 -0.97 2.42 11.23
N LEU A 73 -1.00 1.84 10.02
CA LEU A 73 0.20 1.58 9.24
C LEU A 73 0.88 2.92 8.90
N PRO A 74 2.13 3.16 9.34
CA PRO A 74 2.84 4.38 8.96
C PRO A 74 3.10 4.35 7.46
N ILE A 75 2.79 5.44 6.77
CA ILE A 75 3.14 5.65 5.36
C ILE A 75 4.07 6.86 5.28
N LYS A 76 5.37 6.61 5.07
CA LYS A 76 6.38 7.69 5.01
C LYS A 76 6.15 8.58 3.78
N LYS A 77 6.06 9.89 4.01
CA LYS A 77 5.97 10.91 2.94
C LYS A 77 7.37 11.14 2.37
N ILE A 78 7.60 10.64 1.15
CA ILE A 78 8.82 10.89 0.37
C ILE A 78 8.47 11.60 -0.94
N SER A 79 9.47 12.20 -1.59
CA SER A 79 9.26 12.94 -2.84
C SER A 79 8.72 12.04 -3.94
N LYS A 80 8.01 12.64 -4.91
CA LYS A 80 7.51 11.91 -6.10
C LYS A 80 8.64 11.24 -6.90
N SER A 81 9.85 11.80 -6.85
CA SER A 81 11.02 11.22 -7.51
C SER A 81 11.48 9.94 -6.81
N GLU A 82 11.56 9.95 -5.48
CA GLU A 82 11.96 8.78 -4.69
C GLU A 82 10.93 7.64 -4.80
N GLN A 83 9.64 7.97 -4.90
CA GLN A 83 8.57 6.97 -5.14
C GLN A 83 8.78 6.19 -6.44
N LYS A 84 9.51 6.72 -7.43
CA LYS A 84 9.72 6.06 -8.74
C LYS A 84 10.42 4.70 -8.62
N LEU A 85 11.29 4.51 -7.63
CA LEU A 85 11.98 3.23 -7.42
C LEU A 85 10.98 2.11 -7.10
N PHE A 86 10.06 2.38 -6.17
CA PHE A 86 8.97 1.47 -5.82
C PHE A 86 8.01 1.25 -7.00
N ILE A 87 7.62 2.33 -7.67
CA ILE A 87 6.70 2.29 -8.81
C ILE A 87 7.26 1.39 -9.92
N SER A 88 8.55 1.50 -10.23
CA SER A 88 9.20 0.69 -11.27
C SER A 88 9.17 -0.80 -10.95
N LEU A 89 9.34 -1.19 -9.69
CA LEU A 89 9.26 -2.60 -9.27
C LEU A 89 7.83 -3.12 -9.36
N VAL A 90 6.86 -2.34 -8.91
CA VAL A 90 5.44 -2.68 -9.03
C VAL A 90 5.03 -2.81 -10.50
N ASP A 91 5.50 -1.94 -11.38
CA ASP A 91 5.24 -2.04 -12.83
C ASP A 91 5.79 -3.33 -13.43
N LYS A 92 7.00 -3.75 -13.02
CA LYS A 92 7.59 -5.02 -13.45
C LYS A 92 6.79 -6.23 -12.95
N ILE A 93 6.29 -6.18 -11.71
CA ILE A 93 5.43 -7.24 -11.17
C ILE A 93 4.12 -7.31 -11.97
N LEU A 94 3.43 -6.18 -12.15
CA LEU A 94 2.15 -6.14 -12.87
C LEU A 94 2.29 -6.56 -14.34
N ALA A 95 3.40 -6.24 -15.00
CA ALA A 95 3.67 -6.71 -16.36
C ALA A 95 3.78 -8.24 -16.46
N ILE A 96 4.14 -8.92 -15.36
CA ILE A 96 4.24 -10.38 -15.29
C ILE A 96 2.90 -11.00 -14.88
N THR A 97 2.24 -10.45 -13.86
CA THR A 97 1.07 -11.05 -13.20
C THR A 97 -0.25 -10.67 -13.87
N ASN A 98 -0.30 -9.52 -14.53
CA ASN A 98 -1.49 -8.98 -15.16
C ASN A 98 -1.12 -8.22 -16.45
N PRO A 99 -0.59 -8.93 -17.46
CA PRO A 99 -0.12 -8.29 -18.68
C PRO A 99 -1.30 -7.62 -19.40
N PRO A 100 -1.11 -6.42 -19.99
CA PRO A 100 -2.18 -5.69 -20.67
C PRO A 100 -2.83 -6.48 -21.82
N THR A 101 -2.07 -7.42 -22.39
CA THR A 101 -2.50 -8.26 -23.51
C THR A 101 -3.39 -9.42 -23.09
N SER A 102 -3.37 -9.82 -21.81
CA SER A 102 -4.27 -10.85 -21.29
C SER A 102 -4.42 -10.76 -19.76
N PRO A 103 -5.33 -9.90 -19.27
CA PRO A 103 -5.53 -9.69 -17.83
C PRO A 103 -6.09 -10.89 -17.07
N PHE A 104 -6.60 -11.90 -17.79
CA PHE A 104 -7.30 -13.06 -17.22
C PHE A 104 -6.80 -14.41 -17.74
N GLU A 105 -5.85 -14.44 -18.69
CA GLU A 105 -5.35 -15.68 -19.32
C GLU A 105 -3.80 -15.72 -19.31
N GLY A 106 -3.17 -15.02 -18.39
CA GLY A 106 -1.73 -15.13 -18.18
C GLY A 106 -1.35 -16.50 -17.59
N ASP A 107 -0.20 -17.03 -18.02
CA ASP A 107 0.40 -18.28 -17.50
C ASP A 107 1.13 -18.09 -16.16
N TYR A 108 1.05 -16.92 -15.52
CA TYR A 108 1.81 -16.61 -14.30
C TYR A 108 1.60 -17.63 -13.17
N LEU A 109 0.36 -18.06 -12.95
CA LEU A 109 0.02 -18.99 -11.88
C LEU A 109 0.62 -20.39 -12.09
N GLU A 110 0.97 -20.74 -13.34
CA GLU A 110 1.53 -22.03 -13.72
C GLU A 110 3.00 -21.95 -14.12
N ASN A 111 3.56 -20.73 -14.28
CA ASN A 111 4.90 -20.50 -14.76
C ASN A 111 5.89 -20.23 -13.61
N PRO A 112 6.69 -21.23 -13.17
CA PRO A 112 7.60 -21.08 -12.05
C PRO A 112 8.71 -20.05 -12.30
N VAL A 113 9.11 -19.84 -13.56
CA VAL A 113 10.13 -18.83 -13.92
C VAL A 113 9.59 -17.43 -13.68
N LYS A 114 8.34 -17.17 -14.06
CA LYS A 114 7.67 -15.89 -13.79
C LYS A 114 7.47 -15.66 -12.30
N GLN A 115 7.06 -16.68 -11.56
CA GLN A 115 6.93 -16.62 -10.09
C GLN A 115 8.25 -16.31 -9.40
N ALA A 116 9.34 -16.97 -9.80
CA ALA A 116 10.67 -16.67 -9.27
C ALA A 116 11.08 -15.21 -9.55
N LYS A 117 10.73 -14.68 -10.72
CA LYS A 117 11.03 -13.29 -11.07
C LYS A 117 10.22 -12.28 -10.25
N VAL A 118 8.94 -12.57 -9.99
CA VAL A 118 8.09 -11.74 -9.11
C VAL A 118 8.64 -11.75 -7.68
N LYS A 119 8.99 -12.92 -7.14
CA LYS A 119 9.60 -13.04 -5.79
C LYS A 119 10.87 -12.21 -5.65
N GLU A 120 11.70 -12.15 -6.69
CA GLU A 120 12.89 -11.29 -6.67
C GLU A 120 12.55 -9.80 -6.63
N TYR A 121 11.50 -9.35 -7.35
CA TYR A 121 11.04 -7.97 -7.27
C TYR A 121 10.36 -7.64 -5.93
N GLU A 122 9.61 -8.58 -5.35
CA GLU A 122 9.05 -8.46 -4.00
C GLU A 122 10.17 -8.29 -2.96
N ARG A 123 11.23 -9.10 -3.04
CA ARG A 123 12.42 -8.97 -2.18
C ARG A 123 13.10 -7.60 -2.32
N GLN A 124 13.20 -7.07 -3.54
CA GLN A 124 13.73 -5.72 -3.77
C GLN A 124 12.83 -4.64 -3.18
N ILE A 125 11.50 -4.81 -3.22
CA ILE A 125 10.57 -3.91 -2.53
C ILE A 125 10.79 -3.96 -1.01
N ASP A 126 10.92 -5.16 -0.44
CA ASP A 126 11.18 -5.33 1.00
C ASP A 126 12.47 -4.60 1.43
N GLU A 127 13.57 -4.78 0.70
CA GLU A 127 14.82 -4.07 0.98
C GLU A 127 14.68 -2.54 0.93
N LEU A 128 13.91 -2.01 -0.04
CA LEU A 128 13.64 -0.58 -0.13
C LEU A 128 12.76 -0.10 1.03
N VAL A 129 11.80 -0.92 1.47
CA VAL A 129 10.93 -0.60 2.60
C VAL A 129 11.70 -0.64 3.92
N TYR A 130 12.60 -1.60 4.12
CA TYR A 130 13.46 -1.65 5.32
C TYR A 130 14.31 -0.38 5.43
N LYS A 131 14.92 0.05 4.32
CA LYS A 131 15.65 1.33 4.25
C LYS A 131 14.72 2.52 4.46
N LEU A 132 13.51 2.49 3.92
CA LEU A 132 12.54 3.58 4.07
C LEU A 132 12.18 3.81 5.53
N TYR A 133 12.03 2.75 6.33
CA TYR A 133 11.69 2.83 7.76
C TYR A 133 12.88 2.70 8.69
N ASP A 134 14.10 2.71 8.15
CA ASP A 134 15.35 2.67 8.91
C ASP A 134 15.43 1.44 9.85
N LEU A 135 14.94 0.28 9.39
CA LEU A 135 14.94 -0.96 10.17
C LEU A 135 16.37 -1.44 10.45
N THR A 136 16.59 -1.86 11.69
CA THR A 136 17.82 -2.54 12.13
C THR A 136 17.86 -3.99 11.68
N ASP A 137 19.04 -4.61 11.68
CA ASP A 137 19.20 -6.03 11.33
C ASP A 137 18.35 -6.95 12.22
N ASP A 138 18.16 -6.60 13.49
CA ASP A 138 17.34 -7.40 14.41
C ASP A 138 15.84 -7.25 14.12
N GLU A 139 15.39 -6.05 13.75
CA GLU A 139 14.01 -5.85 13.28
C GLU A 139 13.78 -6.54 11.94
N ILE A 140 14.74 -6.52 11.02
CA ILE A 140 14.66 -7.27 9.76
C ILE A 140 14.50 -8.77 10.05
N LYS A 141 15.28 -9.35 10.97
CA LYS A 141 15.11 -10.77 11.36
C LYS A 141 13.70 -11.06 11.87
N ILE A 142 13.11 -10.17 12.68
CA ILE A 142 11.72 -10.32 13.15
C ILE A 142 10.74 -10.25 11.97
N VAL A 143 11.01 -9.34 11.03
CA VAL A 143 10.21 -9.13 9.83
C VAL A 143 10.42 -10.19 8.76
N GLU A 144 11.42 -11.05 8.86
CA GLU A 144 11.59 -12.17 7.92
C GLU A 144 11.23 -13.53 8.53
N ASN A 145 11.09 -13.60 9.85
CA ASN A 145 10.76 -14.83 10.55
C ASN A 145 9.25 -15.10 10.54
N PHE A 146 8.78 -15.80 9.51
CA PHE A 146 7.42 -16.36 9.38
C PHE A 146 7.33 -17.44 8.31
#